data_AF-A0A9W6EN30-F1
#
_entry.id   AF-A0A9W6EN30-F1
#
_cell.length_a   1.000
_cell.length_b   1.000
_cell.length_c   1.000
_cell.angle_alpha   90.00
_cell.angle_beta   90.00
_cell.angle_gamma   90.00
#
_symmetry.space_group_name_H-M   'P 1'
#
loop_
_entity.id
_entity.type
_entity.pdbx_description
1 polymer ?
#
loop_
_entity_poly.entity_id
_entity_poly.type
_entity_poly.pdbx_seq_one_letter_code
_entity_poly.pdbx_strand_id
1 'polypeptide(L)'
;MAPGSQNSRSKDKSDKADKSDKADKPVLNVIKDLKASAAAVLQHLEYFDTVENLQRQVKELNQQLKDANAKVEKVQEERKEADIANQGLTKSFEQRFLEWNEREHKLEAQVKEERTKAELISQKKNREWKEQLAKYERKLRKSEEDLECERDKNTHLNSHIRRTEKTLNDLRGDFRIVPLEQDFFSKRFKDLDDKLYELTERFFKGPLRPFDQRQGQHHYPRTSQPMLFSYAENHTVPCARLAQLLIADRLARDVFKPMCIASPKGLKCMGDEIQRSGNEPRQKAILRSLLFKTFHEEEEEQQREVIKLVTSELLHELEERLSPEGSSVFKEELITYLKLAAQLWNQMKEGSDWVLASSNWHNNCAAWNKIRGQSSSTAVGQQRLMPGAPWFVMFPQMYVDGSDSLLYPGSLWSFDPAPVEEKRKAQSPRAGRVSAPRSSKSPTVAEASSDPGVPAYRGLASRDKVSEMGRRVSSDSEGQRRCKSTC
;
A
#
# COMPACT_ATOMS: atom_id res chain seq x y z
N MET A 1 95.38 89.99 11.66
CA MET A 1 96.34 90.25 12.74
C MET A 1 97.70 90.64 12.13
N ALA A 2 98.51 91.36 12.90
CA ALA A 2 99.92 91.70 12.70
C ALA A 2 100.55 91.79 14.14
N PRO A 3 101.85 92.10 14.40
CA PRO A 3 102.92 92.58 13.50
C PRO A 3 104.36 92.02 13.78
N GLY A 4 105.38 92.62 13.13
CA GLY A 4 106.81 92.61 13.52
C GLY A 4 107.72 91.58 12.80
N SER A 5 109.06 91.76 12.67
CA SER A 5 110.00 92.86 13.01
C SER A 5 111.45 92.46 12.56
N GLN A 6 112.48 93.30 12.35
CA GLN A 6 112.67 94.77 12.23
C GLN A 6 114.10 95.10 11.66
N ASN A 7 114.41 96.37 11.35
CA ASN A 7 115.74 97.05 11.37
C ASN A 7 116.82 96.80 10.28
N SER A 8 117.87 97.64 10.11
CA SER A 8 118.01 99.13 10.14
C SER A 8 119.45 99.65 9.85
N ARG A 9 119.60 100.71 9.01
CA ARG A 9 120.52 101.90 9.17
C ARG A 9 122.07 101.71 9.06
N SER A 10 122.99 102.70 8.94
CA SER A 10 123.07 104.14 8.46
C SER A 10 124.55 104.67 8.64
N LYS A 11 125.06 105.85 8.21
CA LYS A 11 124.84 106.83 7.09
C LYS A 11 125.73 108.11 7.30
N ASP A 12 126.24 108.78 6.23
CA ASP A 12 126.92 110.13 6.20
C ASP A 12 128.35 110.21 6.90
N LYS A 13 129.31 111.15 6.66
CA LYS A 13 129.47 112.35 5.76
C LYS A 13 130.95 112.80 5.49
N SER A 14 131.13 114.00 4.89
CA SER A 14 132.31 114.76 4.40
C SER A 14 133.32 115.31 5.47
N ASP A 15 134.43 116.09 5.23
CA ASP A 15 134.79 117.08 4.16
C ASP A 15 136.29 117.57 4.12
N LYS A 16 136.70 118.26 3.02
CA LYS A 16 137.80 119.29 2.78
C LYS A 16 139.36 119.13 3.02
N ALA A 17 140.12 119.22 1.90
CA ALA A 17 141.29 120.06 1.46
C ALA A 17 142.42 120.66 2.38
N ASP A 18 143.71 120.63 1.92
CA ASP A 18 144.50 121.77 1.33
C ASP A 18 145.85 121.32 0.63
N LYS A 19 146.82 122.23 0.29
CA LYS A 19 147.90 122.07 -0.76
C LYS A 19 149.35 121.65 -0.36
N SER A 20 150.10 121.12 -1.35
CA SER A 20 151.57 121.30 -1.65
C SER A 20 152.63 120.69 -0.69
N ASP A 21 153.89 120.33 -1.07
CA ASP A 21 154.66 120.38 -2.33
C ASP A 21 155.78 119.27 -2.42
N LYS A 22 156.22 118.91 -3.66
CA LYS A 22 157.49 118.25 -4.10
C LYS A 22 158.08 116.91 -3.54
N ALA A 23 158.44 116.05 -4.52
CA ALA A 23 159.68 115.22 -4.68
C ALA A 23 159.78 113.73 -4.24
N ASP A 24 159.66 112.84 -5.25
CA ASP A 24 160.53 111.70 -5.63
C ASP A 24 160.86 110.50 -4.69
N LYS A 25 160.17 109.35 -4.93
CA LYS A 25 160.73 108.22 -5.75
C LYS A 25 159.71 107.06 -5.96
N PRO A 26 159.71 106.36 -7.12
CA PRO A 26 158.51 105.61 -7.56
C PRO A 26 158.76 104.11 -7.88
N VAL A 27 158.41 103.21 -6.95
CA VAL A 27 158.33 101.75 -7.22
C VAL A 27 157.15 101.09 -6.48
N LEU A 28 156.85 101.52 -5.25
CA LEU A 28 156.02 100.77 -4.29
C LEU A 28 154.52 100.67 -4.67
N ASN A 29 154.02 101.49 -5.60
CA ASN A 29 152.61 101.49 -5.99
C ASN A 29 152.22 100.26 -6.82
N VAL A 30 153.06 99.82 -7.76
CA VAL A 30 152.74 98.75 -8.74
C VAL A 30 152.39 97.42 -8.05
N ILE A 31 153.01 97.14 -6.90
CA ILE A 31 152.79 95.91 -6.14
C ILE A 31 151.41 95.91 -5.44
N LYS A 32 150.83 97.08 -5.13
CA LYS A 32 149.47 97.15 -4.55
C LYS A 32 148.39 96.83 -5.58
N ASP A 33 148.51 97.37 -6.78
CA ASP A 33 147.49 97.20 -7.84
C ASP A 33 147.38 95.74 -8.28
N LEU A 34 148.51 95.02 -8.40
CA LEU A 34 148.54 93.59 -8.70
C LEU A 34 147.79 92.76 -7.62
N LYS A 35 147.94 93.11 -6.34
CA LYS A 35 147.29 92.40 -5.23
C LYS A 35 145.78 92.63 -5.19
N ALA A 36 145.31 93.83 -5.57
CA ALA A 36 143.88 94.11 -5.73
C ALA A 36 143.28 93.28 -6.88
N SER A 37 143.98 93.20 -8.02
CA SER A 37 143.50 92.45 -9.20
C SER A 37 143.36 90.95 -8.93
N ALA A 38 144.27 90.35 -8.14
CA ALA A 38 144.19 88.94 -7.78
C ALA A 38 142.99 88.60 -6.89
N ALA A 39 142.58 89.51 -6.00
CA ALA A 39 141.41 89.32 -5.12
C ALA A 39 140.09 89.35 -5.92
N ALA A 40 139.98 90.20 -6.93
CA ALA A 40 138.80 90.29 -7.79
C ALA A 40 138.54 89.00 -8.58
N VAL A 41 139.59 88.33 -9.08
CA VAL A 41 139.47 87.07 -9.83
C VAL A 41 138.89 85.94 -8.97
N LEU A 42 139.25 85.88 -7.68
CA LEU A 42 138.71 84.87 -6.76
C LEU A 42 137.22 85.07 -6.47
N GLN A 43 136.74 86.31 -6.30
CA GLN A 43 135.30 86.58 -6.14
C GLN A 43 134.48 86.21 -7.39
N HIS A 44 135.06 86.30 -8.58
CA HIS A 44 134.38 85.85 -9.80
C HIS A 44 134.23 84.33 -9.89
N LEU A 45 135.11 83.54 -9.26
CA LEU A 45 134.98 82.06 -9.24
C LEU A 45 133.78 81.59 -8.41
N GLU A 46 133.58 82.13 -7.21
CA GLU A 46 132.40 81.84 -6.38
C GLU A 46 131.07 82.21 -7.08
N TYR A 47 131.11 83.25 -7.94
CA TYR A 47 129.97 83.64 -8.76
C TYR A 47 129.65 82.64 -9.89
N PHE A 48 130.65 81.94 -10.43
CA PHE A 48 130.40 80.90 -11.45
C PHE A 48 129.77 79.63 -10.85
N ASP A 49 130.27 79.14 -9.71
CA ASP A 49 129.69 77.96 -9.03
C ASP A 49 128.23 78.20 -8.62
N THR A 50 127.92 79.40 -8.13
CA THR A 50 126.54 79.77 -7.76
C THR A 50 125.61 79.89 -8.99
N VAL A 51 126.11 80.44 -10.11
CA VAL A 51 125.35 80.49 -11.38
C VAL A 51 125.11 79.09 -11.95
N GLU A 52 126.10 78.19 -11.93
CA GLU A 52 125.93 76.80 -12.37
C GLU A 52 124.90 76.04 -11.53
N ASN A 53 124.94 76.21 -10.21
CA ASN A 53 124.02 75.52 -9.31
C ASN A 53 122.58 76.04 -9.48
N LEU A 54 122.41 77.36 -9.66
CA LEU A 54 121.12 77.96 -10.07
C LEU A 54 120.65 77.44 -11.44
N GLN A 55 121.54 77.29 -12.42
CA GLN A 55 121.16 76.75 -13.74
C GLN A 55 120.74 75.27 -13.66
N ARG A 56 121.33 74.48 -12.75
CA ARG A 56 120.87 73.13 -12.41
C ARG A 56 119.48 73.14 -11.78
N GLN A 57 119.25 73.97 -10.75
CA GLN A 57 117.93 74.14 -10.13
C GLN A 57 116.86 74.60 -11.12
N VAL A 58 117.18 75.53 -12.03
CA VAL A 58 116.25 75.98 -13.08
C VAL A 58 115.90 74.85 -14.06
N LYS A 59 116.85 73.97 -14.42
CA LYS A 59 116.55 72.78 -15.25
C LYS A 59 115.66 71.79 -14.50
N GLU A 60 115.94 71.52 -13.22
CA GLU A 60 115.17 70.59 -12.41
C GLU A 60 113.75 71.08 -12.13
N LEU A 61 113.58 72.36 -11.77
CA LEU A 61 112.26 72.99 -11.61
C LEU A 61 111.46 73.01 -12.92
N ASN A 62 112.12 73.22 -14.07
CA ASN A 62 111.44 73.09 -15.37
C ASN A 62 110.99 71.66 -15.67
N GLN A 63 111.76 70.64 -15.25
CA GLN A 63 111.33 69.25 -15.40
C GLN A 63 110.17 68.91 -14.45
N GLN A 64 110.26 69.30 -13.18
CA GLN A 64 109.18 69.12 -12.21
C GLN A 64 107.89 69.84 -12.66
N LEU A 65 107.99 71.03 -13.27
CA LEU A 65 106.85 71.77 -13.82
C LEU A 65 106.23 71.08 -15.05
N LYS A 66 107.05 70.48 -15.94
CA LYS A 66 106.53 69.63 -17.03
C LYS A 66 105.82 68.39 -16.50
N ASP A 67 106.44 67.68 -15.56
CA ASP A 67 105.89 66.46 -14.98
C ASP A 67 104.62 66.73 -14.15
N ALA A 68 104.52 67.91 -13.53
CA ALA A 68 103.30 68.39 -12.88
C ALA A 68 102.19 68.73 -13.89
N ASN A 69 102.51 69.47 -14.96
CA ASN A 69 101.55 69.79 -16.01
C ASN A 69 100.99 68.53 -16.68
N ALA A 70 101.84 67.57 -17.05
CA ALA A 70 101.39 66.30 -17.65
C ALA A 70 100.46 65.50 -16.71
N LYS A 71 100.69 65.55 -15.38
CA LYS A 71 99.76 64.96 -14.40
C LYS A 71 98.44 65.72 -14.30
N VAL A 72 98.48 67.06 -14.38
CA VAL A 72 97.27 67.90 -14.38
C VAL A 72 96.44 67.67 -15.64
N GLU A 73 97.07 67.55 -16.82
CA GLU A 73 96.39 67.22 -18.09
C GLU A 73 95.71 65.85 -18.00
N LYS A 74 96.43 64.81 -17.57
CA LYS A 74 95.88 63.45 -17.40
C LYS A 74 94.69 63.41 -16.42
N VAL A 75 94.78 64.11 -15.29
CA VAL A 75 93.67 64.21 -14.32
C VAL A 75 92.50 65.03 -14.87
N GLN A 76 92.73 66.02 -15.73
CA GLN A 76 91.65 66.71 -16.44
C GLN A 76 90.98 65.82 -17.50
N GLU A 77 91.72 64.94 -18.17
CA GLU A 77 91.15 63.98 -19.12
C GLU A 77 90.33 62.89 -18.42
N GLU A 78 90.90 62.23 -17.41
CA GLU A 78 90.18 61.25 -16.56
C GLU A 78 88.90 61.85 -15.95
N ARG A 79 88.96 63.14 -15.53
CA ARG A 79 87.77 63.85 -15.05
C ARG A 79 86.74 64.10 -16.14
N LYS A 80 87.14 64.53 -17.34
CA LYS A 80 86.20 64.72 -18.47
C LYS A 80 85.52 63.40 -18.85
N GLU A 81 86.27 62.30 -18.89
CA GLU A 81 85.72 60.97 -19.16
C GLU A 81 84.73 60.53 -18.06
N ALA A 82 85.09 60.72 -16.79
CA ALA A 82 84.19 60.43 -15.66
C ALA A 82 82.93 61.31 -15.67
N ASP A 83 83.05 62.60 -15.96
CA ASP A 83 81.91 63.53 -16.06
C ASP A 83 80.98 63.15 -17.24
N ILE A 84 81.53 62.71 -18.38
CA ILE A 84 80.75 62.18 -19.53
C ILE A 84 80.06 60.86 -19.17
N ALA A 85 80.77 59.92 -18.55
CA ALA A 85 80.23 58.63 -18.14
C ALA A 85 79.08 58.78 -17.12
N ASN A 86 79.27 59.65 -16.11
CA ASN A 86 78.24 60.00 -15.13
C ASN A 86 77.01 60.63 -15.79
N GLN A 87 77.20 61.59 -16.72
CA GLN A 87 76.06 62.16 -17.47
C GLN A 87 75.31 61.13 -18.32
N GLY A 88 76.01 60.17 -18.92
CA GLY A 88 75.41 59.05 -19.64
C GLY A 88 74.59 58.14 -18.72
N LEU A 89 75.15 57.79 -17.56
CA LEU A 89 74.47 57.00 -16.54
C LEU A 89 73.21 57.72 -16.04
N THR A 90 73.30 58.99 -15.62
CA THR A 90 72.16 59.78 -15.12
C THR A 90 71.02 59.82 -16.14
N LYS A 91 71.30 60.14 -17.42
CA LYS A 91 70.29 60.13 -18.49
C LYS A 91 69.63 58.76 -18.68
N SER A 92 70.40 57.68 -18.55
CA SER A 92 69.87 56.31 -18.63
C SER A 92 68.98 55.93 -17.44
N PHE A 93 69.28 56.45 -16.24
CA PHE A 93 68.43 56.29 -15.06
C PHE A 93 67.15 57.14 -15.15
N GLU A 94 67.25 58.39 -15.59
CA GLU A 94 66.11 59.28 -15.84
C GLU A 94 65.14 58.66 -16.86
N GLN A 95 65.64 58.16 -17.99
CA GLN A 95 64.82 57.47 -18.98
C GLN A 95 64.13 56.23 -18.38
N ARG A 96 64.87 55.35 -17.70
CA ARG A 96 64.29 54.15 -17.08
C ARG A 96 63.25 54.49 -16.02
N PHE A 97 63.48 55.53 -15.23
CA PHE A 97 62.52 56.00 -14.22
C PHE A 97 61.23 56.51 -14.86
N LEU A 98 61.32 57.29 -15.94
CA LEU A 98 60.15 57.73 -16.71
C LEU A 98 59.38 56.55 -17.30
N GLU A 99 60.06 55.56 -17.91
CA GLU A 99 59.39 54.36 -18.42
C GLU A 99 58.81 53.47 -17.30
N TRP A 100 59.41 53.43 -16.10
CA TRP A 100 58.86 52.71 -14.95
C TRP A 100 57.60 53.39 -14.42
N ASN A 101 57.63 54.71 -14.22
CA ASN A 101 56.47 55.49 -13.78
C ASN A 101 55.31 55.42 -14.79
N GLU A 102 55.61 55.40 -16.09
CA GLU A 102 54.58 55.21 -17.13
C GLU A 102 53.97 53.79 -17.10
N ARG A 103 54.78 52.74 -16.85
CA ARG A 103 54.30 51.36 -16.65
C ARG A 103 53.50 51.21 -15.36
N GLU A 104 53.91 51.88 -14.28
CA GLU A 104 53.22 51.88 -12.99
C GLU A 104 51.83 52.52 -13.11
N HIS A 105 51.71 53.70 -13.71
CA HIS A 105 50.40 54.33 -13.97
C HIS A 105 49.51 53.48 -14.89
N LYS A 106 50.07 52.79 -15.89
CA LYS A 106 49.31 51.84 -16.74
C LYS A 106 48.79 50.63 -15.95
N LEU A 107 49.60 50.06 -15.07
CA LEU A 107 49.21 48.95 -14.19
C LEU A 107 48.18 49.39 -13.14
N GLU A 108 48.34 50.56 -12.53
CA GLU A 108 47.34 51.15 -11.64
C GLU A 108 45.99 51.31 -12.34
N ALA A 109 45.98 51.83 -13.58
CA ALA A 109 44.76 52.01 -14.36
C ALA A 109 44.07 50.67 -14.63
N GLN A 110 44.82 49.64 -15.06
CA GLN A 110 44.29 48.29 -15.26
C GLN A 110 43.74 47.68 -13.95
N VAL A 111 44.41 47.85 -12.82
CA VAL A 111 43.93 47.38 -11.51
C VAL A 111 42.65 48.10 -11.07
N LYS A 112 42.54 49.41 -11.36
CA LYS A 112 41.31 50.20 -11.10
C LYS A 112 40.16 49.75 -12.03
N GLU A 113 40.46 49.46 -13.30
CA GLU A 113 39.48 48.96 -14.28
C GLU A 113 38.97 47.55 -13.92
N GLU A 114 39.84 46.59 -13.62
CA GLU A 114 39.41 45.23 -13.25
C GLU A 114 38.67 45.17 -11.91
N ARG A 115 39.00 46.04 -10.94
CA ARG A 115 38.21 46.18 -9.70
C ARG A 115 36.79 46.64 -10.00
N THR A 116 36.62 47.71 -10.78
CA THR A 116 35.29 48.22 -11.14
C THR A 116 34.47 47.25 -11.99
N LYS A 117 35.10 46.49 -12.89
CA LYS A 117 34.47 45.35 -13.59
C LYS A 117 33.99 44.26 -12.62
N ALA A 118 34.85 43.84 -11.69
CA ALA A 118 34.52 42.81 -10.69
C ALA A 118 33.37 43.26 -9.77
N GLU A 119 33.37 44.52 -9.34
CA GLU A 119 32.28 45.12 -8.56
C GLU A 119 30.97 45.16 -9.33
N LEU A 120 30.98 45.58 -10.60
CA LEU A 120 29.78 45.57 -11.47
C LEU A 120 29.22 44.16 -11.67
N ILE A 121 30.08 43.16 -11.91
CA ILE A 121 29.68 41.75 -12.05
C ILE A 121 29.10 41.22 -10.73
N SER A 122 29.71 41.55 -9.60
CA SER A 122 29.23 41.19 -8.25
C SER A 122 27.86 41.83 -7.97
N GLN A 123 27.70 43.13 -8.22
CA GLN A 123 26.42 43.83 -8.07
C GLN A 123 25.33 43.25 -8.97
N LYS A 124 25.63 42.92 -10.23
CA LYS A 124 24.67 42.29 -11.15
C LYS A 124 24.20 40.94 -10.61
N LYS A 125 25.12 40.03 -10.25
CA LYS A 125 24.78 38.73 -9.65
C LYS A 125 23.97 38.88 -8.37
N ASN A 126 24.29 39.86 -7.52
CA ASN A 126 23.55 40.12 -6.28
C ASN A 126 22.13 40.66 -6.53
N ARG A 127 21.86 41.34 -7.65
CA ARG A 127 20.49 41.70 -8.07
C ARG A 127 19.73 40.48 -8.58
N GLU A 128 20.36 39.68 -9.46
CA GLU A 128 19.80 38.44 -10.01
C GLU A 128 19.41 37.45 -8.91
N TRP A 129 20.27 37.25 -7.90
CA TRP A 129 19.96 36.40 -6.74
C TRP A 129 18.82 36.94 -5.88
N LYS A 130 18.77 38.25 -5.61
CA LYS A 130 17.64 38.88 -4.87
C LYS A 130 16.33 38.73 -5.62
N GLU A 131 16.33 38.89 -6.93
CA GLU A 131 15.15 38.64 -7.76
C GLU A 131 14.70 37.17 -7.74
N GLN A 132 15.64 36.22 -7.79
CA GLN A 132 15.31 34.80 -7.69
C GLN A 132 14.74 34.47 -6.32
N LEU A 133 15.36 34.92 -5.23
CA LEU A 133 14.88 34.74 -3.86
C LEU A 133 13.44 35.28 -3.72
N ALA A 134 13.19 36.52 -4.14
CA ALA A 134 11.86 37.12 -4.15
C ALA A 134 10.87 36.45 -5.12
N LYS A 135 11.31 35.63 -6.08
CA LYS A 135 10.44 34.76 -6.91
C LYS A 135 10.12 33.45 -6.18
N TYR A 136 11.06 32.87 -5.42
CA TYR A 136 10.84 31.66 -4.61
C TYR A 136 9.98 31.94 -3.37
N GLU A 137 10.21 33.03 -2.63
CA GLU A 137 9.38 33.43 -1.47
C GLU A 137 7.90 33.64 -1.81
N ARG A 138 7.61 34.10 -3.03
CA ARG A 138 6.23 34.24 -3.55
C ARG A 138 5.62 32.93 -4.03
N LYS A 139 6.43 31.93 -4.40
CA LYS A 139 5.95 30.57 -4.66
C LYS A 139 5.65 29.85 -3.36
N LEU A 140 6.56 29.96 -2.38
CA LEU A 140 6.41 29.35 -1.05
C LEU A 140 5.12 29.80 -0.38
N ARG A 141 4.90 31.13 -0.24
CA ARG A 141 3.66 31.68 0.35
C ARG A 141 2.39 31.19 -0.33
N LYS A 142 2.36 31.13 -1.67
CA LYS A 142 1.21 30.57 -2.39
C LYS A 142 0.98 29.09 -2.09
N SER A 143 2.05 28.30 -2.02
CA SER A 143 1.94 26.88 -1.65
C SER A 143 1.57 26.67 -0.17
N GLU A 144 1.87 27.63 0.71
CA GLU A 144 1.41 27.65 2.10
C GLU A 144 -0.08 28.01 2.18
N GLU A 145 -0.52 29.05 1.47
CA GLU A 145 -1.93 29.46 1.29
C GLU A 145 -2.79 28.33 0.69
N ASP A 146 -2.32 27.67 -0.38
CA ASP A 146 -2.99 26.53 -1.02
C ASP A 146 -3.10 25.33 -0.05
N LEU A 147 -2.05 25.06 0.73
CA LEU A 147 -2.01 23.94 1.68
C LEU A 147 -2.93 24.16 2.89
N GLU A 148 -3.05 25.40 3.37
CA GLU A 148 -4.02 25.77 4.41
C GLU A 148 -5.46 25.64 3.90
N CYS A 149 -5.73 26.10 2.66
CA CYS A 149 -7.02 25.93 2.00
C CYS A 149 -7.43 24.44 1.83
N GLU A 150 -6.48 23.56 1.46
CA GLU A 150 -6.73 22.11 1.41
C GLU A 150 -6.85 21.47 2.80
N ARG A 151 -6.15 21.98 3.81
CA ARG A 151 -6.33 21.54 5.22
C ARG A 151 -7.75 21.83 5.69
N ASP A 152 -8.29 23.01 5.41
CA ASP A 152 -9.65 23.40 5.83
C ASP A 152 -10.75 22.64 5.07
N LYS A 153 -10.56 22.38 3.77
CA LYS A 153 -11.43 21.45 3.02
C LYS A 153 -11.42 20.05 3.66
N ASN A 154 -10.25 19.56 4.05
CA ASN A 154 -10.10 18.23 4.64
C ASN A 154 -10.72 18.16 6.06
N THR A 155 -10.56 19.17 6.92
CA THR A 155 -11.26 19.21 8.22
C THR A 155 -12.78 19.33 8.04
N HIS A 156 -13.26 20.12 7.07
CA HIS A 156 -14.67 20.21 6.74
C HIS A 156 -15.24 18.85 6.29
N LEU A 157 -14.57 18.16 5.35
CA LEU A 157 -14.97 16.84 4.85
C LEU A 157 -14.97 15.78 5.97
N ASN A 158 -13.96 15.75 6.83
CA ASN A 158 -13.95 14.87 8.00
C ASN A 158 -15.11 15.17 8.97
N SER A 159 -15.48 16.45 9.15
CA SER A 159 -16.65 16.82 9.95
C SER A 159 -17.95 16.35 9.29
N HIS A 160 -18.04 16.37 7.96
CA HIS A 160 -19.20 15.89 7.21
C HIS A 160 -19.32 14.36 7.30
N ILE A 161 -18.22 13.62 7.08
CA ILE A 161 -18.16 12.16 7.19
C ILE A 161 -18.67 11.72 8.56
N ARG A 162 -18.12 12.27 9.65
CA ARG A 162 -18.54 11.94 11.03
C ARG A 162 -20.02 12.25 11.31
N ARG A 163 -20.57 13.33 10.74
CA ARG A 163 -22.02 13.61 10.81
C ARG A 163 -22.82 12.54 10.08
N THR A 164 -22.46 12.20 8.85
CA THR A 164 -23.17 11.16 8.07
C THR A 164 -23.04 9.75 8.66
N GLU A 165 -21.89 9.40 9.23
CA GLU A 165 -21.68 8.15 9.97
C GLU A 165 -22.58 8.10 11.21
N LYS A 166 -22.67 9.21 11.97
CA LYS A 166 -23.59 9.29 13.10
C LYS A 166 -25.04 9.11 12.65
N THR A 167 -25.52 9.88 11.66
CA THR A 167 -26.89 9.76 11.15
C THR A 167 -27.19 8.35 10.63
N LEU A 168 -26.23 7.68 9.99
CA LEU A 168 -26.37 6.30 9.52
C LEU A 168 -26.45 5.30 10.68
N ASN A 169 -25.68 5.51 11.75
CA ASN A 169 -25.71 4.67 12.94
C ASN A 169 -26.97 4.90 13.79
N ASP A 170 -27.42 6.15 13.93
CA ASP A 170 -28.69 6.51 14.58
C ASP A 170 -29.85 5.78 13.84
N LEU A 171 -29.94 5.94 12.51
CA LEU A 171 -30.93 5.24 11.66
C LEU A 171 -30.79 3.70 11.70
N ARG A 172 -29.58 3.15 11.86
CA ARG A 172 -29.39 1.70 12.01
C ARG A 172 -29.92 1.21 13.37
N GLY A 173 -29.77 2.02 14.41
CA GLY A 173 -30.26 1.75 15.77
C GLY A 173 -31.79 1.65 15.84
N ASP A 174 -32.51 2.44 15.04
CA ASP A 174 -33.97 2.42 14.98
C ASP A 174 -34.53 1.10 14.46
N PHE A 175 -33.91 0.52 13.42
CA PHE A 175 -34.42 -0.64 12.69
C PHE A 175 -33.78 -1.99 13.06
N ARG A 176 -32.70 -2.02 13.87
CA ARG A 176 -32.05 -3.23 14.44
C ARG A 176 -32.04 -4.48 13.54
N ILE A 177 -31.60 -4.34 12.29
CA ILE A 177 -31.52 -5.48 11.36
C ILE A 177 -30.23 -6.26 11.63
N VAL A 178 -30.36 -7.52 12.07
CA VAL A 178 -29.22 -8.40 12.38
C VAL A 178 -28.81 -9.20 11.14
N PRO A 179 -27.52 -9.33 10.79
CA PRO A 179 -27.10 -10.25 9.73
C PRO A 179 -27.47 -11.70 10.05
N LEU A 180 -27.88 -12.49 9.05
CA LEU A 180 -28.31 -13.87 9.28
C LEU A 180 -27.12 -14.82 9.55
N GLU A 181 -27.02 -15.34 10.77
CA GLU A 181 -26.03 -16.36 11.15
C GLU A 181 -26.45 -17.76 10.63
N GLN A 182 -26.20 -18.03 9.35
CA GLN A 182 -26.62 -19.25 8.66
C GLN A 182 -26.24 -20.54 9.41
N ASP A 183 -24.99 -20.68 9.87
CA ASP A 183 -24.52 -21.87 10.61
C ASP A 183 -25.24 -22.06 11.96
N PHE A 184 -25.53 -20.97 12.68
CA PHE A 184 -26.27 -21.01 13.96
C PHE A 184 -27.68 -21.53 13.71
N PHE A 185 -28.42 -20.91 12.79
CA PHE A 185 -29.80 -21.32 12.50
C PHE A 185 -29.88 -22.72 11.88
N SER A 186 -28.95 -23.09 10.99
CA SER A 186 -28.89 -24.43 10.41
C SER A 186 -28.75 -25.51 11.47
N LYS A 187 -27.84 -25.32 12.44
CA LYS A 187 -27.70 -26.22 13.59
C LYS A 187 -28.97 -26.26 14.45
N ARG A 188 -29.57 -25.12 14.74
CA ARG A 188 -30.80 -25.04 15.55
C ARG A 188 -32.01 -25.71 14.89
N PHE A 189 -32.13 -25.66 13.56
CA PHE A 189 -33.15 -26.42 12.85
C PHE A 189 -32.87 -27.91 12.87
N LYS A 190 -31.60 -28.33 12.80
CA LYS A 190 -31.25 -29.75 13.00
C LYS A 190 -31.59 -30.23 14.42
N ASP A 191 -31.25 -29.44 15.45
CA ASP A 191 -31.62 -29.71 16.85
C ASP A 191 -33.16 -29.81 17.05
N LEU A 192 -33.97 -29.32 16.11
CA LEU A 192 -35.42 -29.34 16.12
C LEU A 192 -36.00 -30.52 15.30
N ASP A 193 -35.40 -30.85 14.16
CA ASP A 193 -35.68 -32.05 13.36
C ASP A 193 -35.38 -33.34 14.15
N ASP A 194 -34.21 -33.41 14.78
CA ASP A 194 -33.81 -34.51 15.68
C ASP A 194 -34.83 -34.68 16.84
N LYS A 195 -35.33 -33.58 17.42
CA LYS A 195 -36.37 -33.62 18.47
C LYS A 195 -37.75 -34.05 17.96
N LEU A 196 -38.11 -33.70 16.73
CA LEU A 196 -39.38 -34.12 16.14
C LEU A 196 -39.39 -35.63 15.87
N TYR A 197 -38.24 -36.17 15.47
CA TYR A 197 -38.01 -37.61 15.38
C TYR A 197 -38.16 -38.27 16.75
N GLU A 198 -37.48 -37.77 17.80
CA GLU A 198 -37.56 -38.32 19.16
C GLU A 198 -39.00 -38.30 19.71
N LEU A 199 -39.71 -37.17 19.56
CA LEU A 199 -41.10 -37.01 19.98
C LEU A 199 -42.02 -38.04 19.30
N THR A 200 -41.86 -38.24 17.99
CA THR A 200 -42.77 -39.12 17.23
C THR A 200 -42.46 -40.60 17.44
N GLU A 201 -41.20 -41.02 17.51
CA GLU A 201 -40.81 -42.40 17.88
C GLU A 201 -41.23 -42.78 19.31
N ARG A 202 -41.24 -41.83 20.25
CA ARG A 202 -41.59 -42.09 21.64
C ARG A 202 -43.06 -42.44 21.84
N PHE A 203 -43.98 -41.74 21.17
CA PHE A 203 -45.42 -41.87 21.38
C PHE A 203 -46.17 -42.72 20.33
N PHE A 204 -45.67 -42.81 19.09
CA PHE A 204 -46.38 -43.47 17.97
C PHE A 204 -45.74 -44.80 17.56
N LYS A 205 -45.70 -45.74 18.50
CA LYS A 205 -45.04 -47.04 18.32
C LYS A 205 -45.90 -48.03 17.55
N GLY A 206 -45.34 -48.60 16.48
CA GLY A 206 -45.92 -49.70 15.71
C GLY A 206 -46.25 -49.36 14.24
N PRO A 207 -46.65 -50.37 13.45
CA PRO A 207 -47.15 -50.16 12.09
C PRO A 207 -48.56 -49.53 12.13
N LEU A 208 -48.91 -48.77 11.10
CA LEU A 208 -50.31 -48.40 10.88
C LEU A 208 -51.19 -49.66 10.83
N ARG A 209 -52.28 -49.65 11.61
CA ARG A 209 -53.39 -50.58 11.40
C ARG A 209 -54.02 -50.28 10.03
N PRO A 210 -54.46 -51.29 9.26
CA PRO A 210 -55.18 -51.06 8.01
C PRO A 210 -56.36 -50.12 8.25
N PHE A 211 -56.46 -49.05 7.46
CA PHE A 211 -57.55 -48.08 7.59
C PHE A 211 -58.83 -48.71 7.04
N ASP A 212 -59.74 -49.10 7.92
CA ASP A 212 -60.92 -49.87 7.55
C ASP A 212 -61.92 -48.96 6.82
N GLN A 213 -61.90 -48.99 5.48
CA GLN A 213 -62.64 -48.08 4.56
C GLN A 213 -64.17 -48.06 4.74
N ARG A 214 -64.70 -48.81 5.72
CA ARG A 214 -66.12 -48.90 6.08
C ARG A 214 -66.51 -48.01 7.25
N GLN A 215 -65.56 -47.48 8.03
CA GLN A 215 -65.85 -46.60 9.17
C GLN A 215 -65.48 -45.15 8.86
N GLY A 216 -66.52 -44.37 8.56
CA GLY A 216 -66.49 -42.90 8.56
C GLY A 216 -65.84 -42.26 7.35
N GLN A 217 -66.63 -41.48 6.60
CA GLN A 217 -66.09 -40.41 5.75
C GLN A 217 -65.63 -39.25 6.64
N HIS A 218 -64.60 -39.45 7.46
CA HIS A 218 -64.00 -38.37 8.23
C HIS A 218 -63.54 -37.28 7.26
N HIS A 219 -64.13 -36.09 7.37
CA HIS A 219 -63.90 -34.99 6.45
C HIS A 219 -62.54 -34.33 6.75
N TYR A 220 -61.45 -35.02 6.42
CA TYR A 220 -60.14 -34.42 6.27
C TYR A 220 -60.29 -33.18 5.38
N PRO A 221 -59.88 -31.98 5.85
CA PRO A 221 -59.92 -30.77 5.06
C PRO A 221 -59.28 -31.00 3.68
N ARG A 222 -59.89 -30.44 2.62
CA ARG A 222 -59.45 -30.69 1.23
C ARG A 222 -58.02 -30.19 0.93
N THR A 223 -57.41 -29.50 1.89
CA THR A 223 -56.02 -29.01 1.92
C THR A 223 -55.04 -29.93 2.67
N SER A 224 -55.52 -30.83 3.55
CA SER A 224 -54.68 -31.79 4.29
C SER A 224 -54.97 -33.26 3.94
N GLN A 225 -55.78 -33.54 2.90
CA GLN A 225 -55.95 -34.89 2.37
C GLN A 225 -54.60 -35.49 1.93
N PRO A 226 -54.13 -36.57 2.57
CA PRO A 226 -52.97 -37.29 2.09
C PRO A 226 -53.40 -38.12 0.87
N MET A 227 -53.10 -37.67 -0.35
CA MET A 227 -53.15 -38.48 -1.59
C MET A 227 -52.14 -39.66 -1.60
N LEU A 228 -51.69 -40.08 -0.43
CA LEU A 228 -50.50 -40.89 -0.19
C LEU A 228 -50.83 -42.34 0.17
N PHE A 229 -52.09 -42.64 0.52
CA PHE A 229 -52.50 -44.00 0.90
C PHE A 229 -53.04 -44.85 -0.26
N SER A 230 -53.45 -44.25 -1.39
CA SER A 230 -53.90 -45.00 -2.58
C SER A 230 -52.79 -45.78 -3.29
N TYR A 231 -51.52 -45.48 -2.98
CA TYR A 231 -50.35 -46.22 -3.47
C TYR A 231 -49.76 -47.17 -2.41
N ALA A 232 -50.36 -47.25 -1.22
CA ALA A 232 -49.83 -47.97 -0.07
C ALA A 232 -50.44 -49.38 0.12
N GLU A 233 -51.09 -49.95 -0.90
CA GLU A 233 -51.81 -51.24 -0.83
C GLU A 233 -50.99 -52.43 -0.29
N ASN A 234 -49.65 -52.34 -0.29
CA ASN A 234 -48.74 -53.39 0.19
C ASN A 234 -47.68 -52.91 1.20
N HIS A 235 -47.73 -51.66 1.70
CA HIS A 235 -46.65 -51.08 2.53
C HIS A 235 -47.16 -50.31 3.75
N THR A 236 -46.81 -50.78 4.95
CA THR A 236 -47.15 -50.14 6.23
C THR A 236 -46.19 -48.97 6.53
N VAL A 237 -46.70 -47.74 6.49
CA VAL A 237 -45.99 -46.60 7.12
C VAL A 237 -45.93 -46.86 8.64
N PRO A 238 -44.82 -46.57 9.33
CA PRO A 238 -44.79 -46.51 10.78
C PRO A 238 -45.65 -45.35 11.30
N CYS A 239 -46.40 -45.52 12.39
CA CYS A 239 -47.25 -44.46 12.94
C CYS A 239 -46.46 -43.17 13.22
N ALA A 240 -45.23 -43.28 13.72
CA ALA A 240 -44.31 -42.16 13.95
C ALA A 240 -44.04 -41.31 12.70
N ARG A 241 -43.84 -41.91 11.51
CA ARG A 241 -43.59 -41.14 10.28
C ARG A 241 -44.83 -40.40 9.78
N LEU A 242 -46.02 -40.93 10.03
CA LEU A 242 -47.26 -40.21 9.73
C LEU A 242 -47.49 -39.04 10.70
N ALA A 243 -47.23 -39.23 11.99
CA ALA A 243 -47.26 -38.13 12.96
C ALA A 243 -46.23 -37.05 12.64
N GLN A 244 -45.01 -37.44 12.27
CA GLN A 244 -43.93 -36.55 11.86
C GLN A 244 -44.31 -35.74 10.61
N LEU A 245 -44.93 -36.37 9.60
CA LEU A 245 -45.46 -35.69 8.41
C LEU A 245 -46.50 -34.61 8.75
N LEU A 246 -47.49 -34.95 9.58
CA LEU A 246 -48.58 -34.03 9.93
C LEU A 246 -48.08 -32.83 10.76
N ILE A 247 -47.16 -33.09 11.71
CA ILE A 247 -46.51 -32.01 12.47
C ILE A 247 -45.64 -31.15 11.53
N ALA A 248 -44.88 -31.74 10.61
CA ALA A 248 -44.05 -31.01 9.65
C ALA A 248 -44.85 -30.11 8.69
N ASP A 249 -46.03 -30.57 8.24
CA ASP A 249 -46.94 -29.74 7.44
C ASP A 249 -47.42 -28.51 8.22
N ARG A 250 -47.88 -28.69 9.47
CA ARG A 250 -48.34 -27.59 10.33
C ARG A 250 -47.21 -26.66 10.79
N LEU A 251 -45.97 -27.17 10.91
CA LEU A 251 -44.79 -26.33 11.14
C LEU A 251 -44.60 -25.34 9.98
N ALA A 252 -44.53 -25.81 8.74
CA ALA A 252 -44.34 -24.94 7.58
C ALA A 252 -45.54 -24.01 7.33
N ARG A 253 -46.76 -24.54 7.44
CA ARG A 253 -47.98 -23.80 7.11
C ARG A 253 -48.39 -22.78 8.18
N ASP A 254 -48.02 -22.98 9.45
CA ASP A 254 -48.62 -22.22 10.54
C ASP A 254 -47.65 -21.66 11.58
N VAL A 255 -46.61 -22.40 11.97
CA VAL A 255 -45.61 -21.91 12.95
C VAL A 255 -44.56 -21.03 12.28
N PHE A 256 -44.03 -21.46 11.14
CA PHE A 256 -42.96 -20.80 10.40
C PHE A 256 -43.47 -19.72 9.42
N LYS A 257 -44.44 -18.91 9.88
CA LYS A 257 -44.97 -17.75 9.13
C LYS A 257 -44.04 -16.53 9.28
N PRO A 258 -43.74 -15.75 8.21
CA PRO A 258 -42.86 -14.59 8.31
C PRO A 258 -43.30 -13.53 9.33
N MET A 259 -44.61 -13.33 9.49
CA MET A 259 -45.24 -12.73 10.68
C MET A 259 -46.61 -13.38 10.90
N CYS A 260 -47.13 -13.34 12.13
CA CYS A 260 -48.42 -13.89 12.53
C CYS A 260 -49.55 -12.84 12.48
N ILE A 261 -49.27 -11.55 12.70
CA ILE A 261 -50.28 -10.47 12.64
C ILE A 261 -51.04 -10.41 11.31
N ALA A 262 -52.32 -10.08 11.38
CA ALA A 262 -53.23 -10.05 10.24
C ALA A 262 -52.95 -8.87 9.29
N SER A 263 -53.24 -9.04 7.99
CA SER A 263 -53.22 -7.93 7.04
C SER A 263 -54.54 -7.15 7.09
N PRO A 264 -54.52 -5.80 7.15
CA PRO A 264 -55.72 -4.97 7.00
C PRO A 264 -56.49 -5.20 5.68
N LYS A 265 -55.89 -5.89 4.70
CA LYS A 265 -56.53 -6.26 3.43
C LYS A 265 -57.28 -7.61 3.47
N GLY A 266 -57.37 -8.28 4.62
CA GLY A 266 -58.19 -9.49 4.81
C GLY A 266 -57.40 -10.76 5.16
N LEU A 267 -57.82 -11.90 4.60
CA LEU A 267 -57.52 -13.28 5.04
C LEU A 267 -56.04 -13.76 4.98
N LYS A 268 -55.05 -12.88 4.86
CA LYS A 268 -53.63 -13.22 4.78
C LYS A 268 -52.85 -12.56 5.92
N CYS A 269 -51.73 -13.14 6.34
CA CYS A 269 -50.88 -12.46 7.32
C CYS A 269 -50.18 -11.27 6.66
N MET A 270 -49.77 -10.29 7.48
CA MET A 270 -48.99 -9.15 7.01
C MET A 270 -47.66 -9.60 6.37
N GLY A 271 -47.08 -10.69 6.87
CA GLY A 271 -45.88 -11.32 6.30
C GLY A 271 -46.04 -11.65 4.82
N ASP A 272 -47.11 -12.36 4.44
CA ASP A 272 -47.40 -12.74 3.05
C ASP A 272 -47.51 -11.52 2.13
N GLU A 273 -48.04 -10.41 2.64
CA GLU A 273 -48.27 -9.17 1.88
C GLU A 273 -46.97 -8.39 1.68
N ILE A 274 -46.10 -8.34 2.69
CA ILE A 274 -44.75 -7.79 2.57
C ILE A 274 -43.91 -8.64 1.61
N GLN A 275 -43.98 -9.97 1.70
CA GLN A 275 -43.27 -10.86 0.79
C GLN A 275 -43.66 -10.62 -0.66
N ARG A 276 -44.97 -10.56 -0.95
CA ARG A 276 -45.51 -10.33 -2.30
C ARG A 276 -45.39 -8.88 -2.79
N SER A 277 -44.91 -7.95 -1.96
CA SER A 277 -44.63 -6.58 -2.42
C SER A 277 -43.42 -6.54 -3.36
N GLY A 278 -43.41 -5.60 -4.30
CA GLY A 278 -42.28 -5.32 -5.20
C GLY A 278 -41.12 -4.56 -4.53
N ASN A 279 -41.15 -4.42 -3.20
CA ASN A 279 -40.15 -3.67 -2.44
C ASN A 279 -38.79 -4.37 -2.45
N GLU A 280 -37.70 -3.62 -2.29
CA GLU A 280 -36.35 -4.18 -2.18
C GLU A 280 -36.21 -5.05 -0.90
N PRO A 281 -35.33 -6.06 -0.87
CA PRO A 281 -35.14 -6.92 0.32
C PRO A 281 -34.87 -6.13 1.59
N ARG A 282 -34.03 -5.08 1.53
CA ARG A 282 -33.75 -4.19 2.66
C ARG A 282 -34.99 -3.43 3.14
N GLN A 283 -35.87 -3.02 2.23
CA GLN A 283 -37.12 -2.33 2.57
C GLN A 283 -38.09 -3.30 3.25
N LYS A 284 -38.17 -4.56 2.78
CA LYS A 284 -38.95 -5.63 3.43
C LYS A 284 -38.44 -5.92 4.84
N ALA A 285 -37.13 -5.96 5.04
CA ALA A 285 -36.50 -6.16 6.36
C ALA A 285 -36.75 -4.99 7.33
N ILE A 286 -36.61 -3.74 6.88
CA ILE A 286 -36.97 -2.55 7.68
C ILE A 286 -38.44 -2.60 8.09
N LEU A 287 -39.34 -2.90 7.15
CA LEU A 287 -40.79 -2.95 7.40
C LEU A 287 -41.16 -4.10 8.37
N ARG A 288 -40.56 -5.29 8.21
CA ARG A 288 -40.74 -6.42 9.14
C ARG A 288 -40.27 -6.07 10.55
N SER A 289 -39.06 -5.49 10.68
CA SER A 289 -38.52 -5.09 11.98
C SER A 289 -39.39 -4.03 12.66
N LEU A 290 -39.84 -3.01 11.93
CA LEU A 290 -40.75 -1.99 12.47
C LEU A 290 -42.09 -2.58 12.93
N LEU A 291 -42.69 -3.47 12.14
CA LEU A 291 -43.97 -4.09 12.49
C LEU A 291 -43.83 -5.05 13.67
N PHE A 292 -42.79 -5.88 13.70
CA PHE A 292 -42.49 -6.77 14.83
C PHE A 292 -42.20 -5.97 16.12
N LYS A 293 -41.58 -4.79 16.02
CA LYS A 293 -41.30 -3.87 17.13
C LYS A 293 -42.53 -3.11 17.62
N THR A 294 -43.49 -2.79 16.75
CA THR A 294 -44.70 -2.01 17.09
C THR A 294 -45.88 -2.89 17.51
N PHE A 295 -45.98 -4.10 16.98
CA PHE A 295 -47.05 -5.07 17.25
C PHE A 295 -46.53 -6.33 17.96
N HIS A 296 -45.45 -6.20 18.76
CA HIS A 296 -44.79 -7.35 19.40
C HIS A 296 -45.73 -8.19 20.27
N GLU A 297 -46.55 -7.52 21.08
CA GLU A 297 -47.49 -8.17 22.00
C GLU A 297 -48.61 -8.91 21.24
N GLU A 298 -49.09 -8.33 20.12
CA GLU A 298 -50.08 -8.94 19.23
C GLU A 298 -49.49 -10.13 18.45
N GLU A 299 -48.27 -9.99 17.93
CA GLU A 299 -47.53 -11.06 17.25
C GLU A 299 -47.31 -12.27 18.18
N GLU A 300 -46.92 -12.03 19.44
CA GLU A 300 -46.86 -13.09 20.44
C GLU A 300 -48.23 -13.69 20.77
N GLU A 301 -49.29 -12.88 20.88
CA GLU A 301 -50.64 -13.39 21.20
C GLU A 301 -51.19 -14.25 20.06
N GLN A 302 -51.11 -13.79 18.82
CA GLN A 302 -51.48 -14.57 17.64
C GLN A 302 -50.65 -15.86 17.56
N GLN A 303 -49.36 -15.82 17.89
CA GLN A 303 -48.52 -17.02 17.94
C GLN A 303 -48.93 -17.99 19.07
N ARG A 304 -49.33 -17.49 20.25
CA ARG A 304 -49.90 -18.32 21.33
C ARG A 304 -51.19 -19.00 20.90
N GLU A 305 -52.10 -18.30 20.23
CA GLU A 305 -53.36 -18.88 19.75
C GLU A 305 -53.14 -19.86 18.59
N VAL A 306 -52.22 -19.57 17.67
CA VAL A 306 -51.80 -20.52 16.62
C VAL A 306 -51.25 -21.80 17.23
N ILE A 307 -50.40 -21.73 18.26
CA ILE A 307 -49.88 -22.93 18.94
C ILE A 307 -51.01 -23.73 19.61
N LYS A 308 -51.97 -23.08 20.29
CA LYS A 308 -53.14 -23.77 20.87
C LYS A 308 -53.99 -24.47 19.81
N LEU A 309 -54.28 -23.78 18.70
CA LEU A 309 -55.07 -24.30 17.59
C LEU A 309 -54.38 -25.49 16.92
N VAL A 310 -53.12 -25.31 16.50
CA VAL A 310 -52.29 -26.36 15.87
C VAL A 310 -52.16 -27.58 16.79
N THR A 311 -51.95 -27.38 18.10
CA THR A 311 -51.92 -28.48 19.07
C THR A 311 -53.26 -29.23 19.11
N SER A 312 -54.38 -28.51 19.15
CA SER A 312 -55.71 -29.11 19.30
C SER A 312 -56.13 -29.90 18.06
N GLU A 313 -55.84 -29.38 16.86
CA GLU A 313 -56.08 -30.10 15.61
C GLU A 313 -55.15 -31.31 15.45
N LEU A 314 -53.84 -31.17 15.72
CA LEU A 314 -52.89 -32.28 15.65
C LEU A 314 -53.22 -33.40 16.65
N LEU A 315 -53.69 -33.07 17.85
CA LEU A 315 -54.17 -34.08 18.79
C LEU A 315 -55.36 -34.85 18.22
N HIS A 316 -56.33 -34.17 17.62
CA HIS A 316 -57.50 -34.81 17.03
C HIS A 316 -57.15 -35.68 15.80
N GLU A 317 -56.27 -35.21 14.92
CA GLU A 317 -55.78 -36.00 13.75
C GLU A 317 -54.92 -37.21 14.13
N LEU A 318 -54.42 -37.28 15.38
CA LEU A 318 -53.51 -38.30 15.88
C LEU A 318 -54.09 -39.17 17.02
N GLU A 319 -55.26 -38.83 17.55
CA GLU A 319 -55.90 -39.47 18.72
C GLU A 319 -56.04 -40.98 18.55
N GLU A 320 -56.53 -41.43 17.40
CA GLU A 320 -56.69 -42.85 17.03
C GLU A 320 -55.37 -43.65 16.99
N ARG A 321 -54.22 -42.97 16.96
CA ARG A 321 -52.88 -43.54 16.75
C ARG A 321 -51.95 -43.39 17.96
N LEU A 322 -52.39 -42.67 18.99
CA LEU A 322 -51.67 -42.52 20.27
C LEU A 322 -51.92 -43.74 21.17
N SER A 323 -50.97 -44.04 22.06
CA SER A 323 -51.27 -44.88 23.23
C SER A 323 -52.16 -44.08 24.20
N PRO A 324 -53.22 -44.67 24.77
CA PRO A 324 -54.14 -43.95 25.65
C PRO A 324 -53.47 -43.44 26.93
N GLU A 325 -52.42 -44.13 27.40
CA GLU A 325 -51.59 -43.71 28.53
C GLU A 325 -50.70 -42.50 28.20
N GLY A 326 -50.42 -42.26 26.91
CA GLY A 326 -49.48 -41.22 26.45
C GLY A 326 -50.11 -39.87 26.07
N SER A 327 -51.43 -39.79 25.92
CA SER A 327 -52.10 -38.63 25.28
C SER A 327 -51.86 -37.28 25.98
N SER A 328 -51.95 -37.23 27.32
CA SER A 328 -51.68 -35.99 28.09
C SER A 328 -50.21 -35.56 28.03
N VAL A 329 -49.29 -36.51 28.14
CA VAL A 329 -47.84 -36.24 28.09
C VAL A 329 -47.41 -35.80 26.69
N PHE A 330 -47.95 -36.45 25.64
CA PHE A 330 -47.73 -36.04 24.25
C PHE A 330 -48.24 -34.61 24.00
N LYS A 331 -49.41 -34.24 24.54
CA LYS A 331 -49.92 -32.87 24.45
C LYS A 331 -48.97 -31.85 25.06
N GLU A 332 -48.42 -32.10 26.24
CA GLU A 332 -47.49 -31.18 26.92
C GLU A 332 -46.14 -31.08 26.20
N GLU A 333 -45.60 -32.20 25.72
CA GLU A 333 -44.36 -32.23 24.94
C GLU A 333 -44.53 -31.62 23.55
N LEU A 334 -45.67 -31.80 22.88
CA LEU A 334 -46.01 -31.15 21.61
C LEU A 334 -46.15 -29.63 21.77
N ILE A 335 -46.84 -29.14 22.81
CA ILE A 335 -46.92 -27.70 23.12
C ILE A 335 -45.52 -27.13 23.36
N THR A 336 -44.66 -27.87 24.07
CA THR A 336 -43.27 -27.46 24.35
C THR A 336 -42.43 -27.42 23.08
N TYR A 337 -42.55 -28.43 22.22
CA TYR A 337 -41.90 -28.49 20.91
C TYR A 337 -42.33 -27.33 19.99
N LEU A 338 -43.64 -27.08 19.86
CA LEU A 338 -44.18 -25.98 19.03
C LEU A 338 -43.75 -24.60 19.56
N LYS A 339 -43.64 -24.41 20.88
CA LYS A 339 -43.07 -23.20 21.49
C LYS A 339 -41.59 -23.02 21.16
N LEU A 340 -40.79 -24.08 21.20
CA LEU A 340 -39.36 -24.01 20.83
C LEU A 340 -39.18 -23.69 19.34
N ALA A 341 -40.00 -24.28 18.47
CA ALA A 341 -40.03 -23.96 17.05
C ALA A 341 -40.38 -22.48 16.79
N ALA A 342 -41.44 -21.99 17.45
CA ALA A 342 -41.89 -20.61 17.39
C ALA A 342 -40.84 -19.59 17.88
N GLN A 343 -40.16 -19.89 19.00
CA GLN A 343 -39.09 -19.04 19.55
C GLN A 343 -37.87 -18.95 18.64
N LEU A 344 -37.43 -20.08 18.07
CA LEU A 344 -36.34 -20.12 17.09
C LEU A 344 -36.70 -19.28 15.84
N TRP A 345 -37.95 -19.40 15.39
CA TRP A 345 -38.44 -18.66 14.23
C TRP A 345 -38.58 -17.16 14.49
N ASN A 346 -38.95 -16.73 15.71
CA ASN A 346 -38.99 -15.30 16.06
C ASN A 346 -37.59 -14.68 16.05
N GLN A 347 -36.56 -15.38 16.55
CA GLN A 347 -35.16 -14.92 16.46
C GLN A 347 -34.72 -14.71 15.00
N MET A 348 -35.26 -15.47 14.07
CA MET A 348 -35.01 -15.32 12.62
C MET A 348 -35.74 -14.13 11.98
N LYS A 349 -36.88 -13.68 12.55
CA LYS A 349 -37.61 -12.48 12.08
C LYS A 349 -36.82 -11.18 12.28
N GLU A 350 -35.91 -11.14 13.25
CA GLU A 350 -35.00 -10.01 13.51
C GLU A 350 -33.85 -9.89 12.49
N GLY A 351 -33.68 -10.91 11.64
CA GLY A 351 -32.63 -10.96 10.62
C GLY A 351 -32.81 -9.96 9.46
N SER A 352 -31.79 -9.85 8.61
CA SER A 352 -31.82 -9.12 7.33
C SER A 352 -32.64 -9.80 6.25
N ASP A 353 -32.75 -11.12 6.31
CA ASP A 353 -33.13 -11.92 5.15
C ASP A 353 -34.57 -12.42 5.26
N TRP A 354 -35.21 -12.67 4.12
CA TRP A 354 -36.58 -13.17 4.08
C TRP A 354 -36.59 -14.70 4.03
N VAL A 355 -36.65 -15.35 5.18
CA VAL A 355 -36.64 -16.82 5.26
C VAL A 355 -38.04 -17.40 5.12
N LEU A 356 -38.12 -18.52 4.41
CA LEU A 356 -39.35 -19.29 4.18
C LEU A 356 -39.15 -20.76 4.58
N ALA A 357 -40.21 -21.36 5.10
CA ALA A 357 -40.34 -22.81 5.26
C ALA A 357 -41.16 -23.41 4.10
N SER A 358 -40.72 -24.55 3.56
CA SER A 358 -41.44 -25.29 2.52
C SER A 358 -41.57 -26.77 2.87
N SER A 359 -42.79 -27.30 2.77
CA SER A 359 -43.09 -28.74 2.72
C SER A 359 -43.38 -29.24 1.30
N ASN A 360 -43.10 -28.43 0.27
CA ASN A 360 -43.14 -28.87 -1.12
C ASN A 360 -41.78 -29.48 -1.53
N TRP A 361 -41.67 -30.80 -1.47
CA TRP A 361 -40.44 -31.54 -1.78
C TRP A 361 -40.04 -31.51 -3.27
N HIS A 362 -40.94 -31.10 -4.17
CA HIS A 362 -40.59 -30.88 -5.58
C HIS A 362 -39.66 -29.66 -5.73
N ASN A 363 -39.75 -28.67 -4.83
CA ASN A 363 -38.80 -27.56 -4.77
C ASN A 363 -37.43 -28.08 -4.33
N ASN A 364 -36.40 -27.79 -5.14
CA ASN A 364 -35.01 -28.18 -4.91
C ASN A 364 -34.82 -29.63 -4.42
N CYS A 365 -35.50 -30.58 -5.06
CA CYS A 365 -35.48 -32.01 -4.69
C CYS A 365 -34.06 -32.59 -4.51
N ALA A 366 -33.03 -32.03 -5.15
CA ALA A 366 -31.64 -32.44 -4.97
C ALA A 366 -31.10 -32.18 -3.55
N ALA A 367 -31.48 -31.07 -2.91
CA ALA A 367 -30.85 -30.56 -1.70
C ALA A 367 -31.35 -31.17 -0.36
N TRP A 368 -32.47 -31.89 -0.37
CA TRP A 368 -33.08 -32.46 0.84
C TRP A 368 -32.28 -33.62 1.44
N ASN A 369 -32.25 -33.72 2.77
CA ASN A 369 -31.75 -34.91 3.48
C ASN A 369 -32.68 -36.10 3.22
N LYS A 370 -32.18 -37.17 2.60
CA LYS A 370 -32.99 -38.33 2.17
C LYS A 370 -32.76 -39.54 3.05
N ILE A 371 -33.75 -39.85 3.87
CA ILE A 371 -33.80 -40.99 4.78
C ILE A 371 -34.63 -42.09 4.09
N ARG A 372 -34.14 -43.34 4.06
CA ARG A 372 -34.98 -44.51 3.75
C ARG A 372 -35.35 -45.25 5.03
N GLY A 373 -36.46 -45.97 5.02
CA GLY A 373 -36.77 -46.95 6.08
C GLY A 373 -35.67 -48.01 6.23
N GLN A 374 -35.59 -48.64 7.41
CA GLN A 374 -34.69 -49.77 7.63
C GLN A 374 -35.08 -50.93 6.71
N SER A 375 -34.13 -51.40 5.89
CA SER A 375 -34.33 -52.60 5.07
C SER A 375 -34.15 -53.85 5.92
N SER A 376 -35.01 -54.85 5.73
CA SER A 376 -34.79 -56.21 6.25
C SER A 376 -33.88 -57.05 5.35
N SER A 377 -33.27 -56.45 4.32
CA SER A 377 -32.42 -57.11 3.33
C SER A 377 -30.94 -56.89 3.61
N THR A 378 -30.16 -57.96 3.71
CA THR A 378 -28.68 -57.92 3.79
C THR A 378 -28.00 -57.73 2.43
N ALA A 379 -28.77 -57.45 1.36
CA ALA A 379 -28.24 -57.29 0.01
C ALA A 379 -27.64 -55.89 -0.21
N VAL A 380 -26.32 -55.75 0.02
CA VAL A 380 -25.56 -54.53 -0.33
C VAL A 380 -25.47 -54.39 -1.86
N GLY A 381 -26.44 -53.69 -2.44
CA GLY A 381 -26.52 -53.40 -3.87
C GLY A 381 -26.73 -51.90 -4.13
N GLN A 382 -26.04 -51.35 -5.13
CA GLN A 382 -26.14 -49.93 -5.52
C GLN A 382 -27.47 -49.62 -6.23
N GLN A 383 -28.58 -49.62 -5.49
CA GLN A 383 -29.89 -49.24 -6.03
C GLN A 383 -29.95 -47.73 -6.32
N ARG A 384 -29.82 -47.41 -7.61
CA ARG A 384 -30.14 -46.11 -8.21
C ARG A 384 -31.51 -45.63 -7.74
N LEU A 385 -31.67 -44.30 -7.62
CA LEU A 385 -32.93 -43.66 -7.30
C LEU A 385 -33.97 -43.99 -8.39
N MET A 386 -34.88 -44.94 -8.10
CA MET A 386 -35.99 -45.27 -8.99
C MET A 386 -36.97 -44.10 -9.05
N PRO A 387 -37.35 -43.61 -10.24
CA PRO A 387 -38.44 -42.65 -10.38
C PRO A 387 -39.76 -43.26 -9.88
N GLY A 388 -40.51 -42.53 -9.06
CA GLY A 388 -41.89 -42.90 -8.66
C GLY A 388 -42.09 -43.37 -7.22
N ALA A 389 -41.03 -43.52 -6.41
CA ALA A 389 -41.21 -43.73 -4.96
C ALA A 389 -41.79 -42.46 -4.29
N PRO A 390 -42.85 -42.54 -3.48
CA PRO A 390 -43.39 -41.38 -2.77
C PRO A 390 -42.43 -40.94 -1.65
N TRP A 391 -42.07 -39.65 -1.67
CA TRP A 391 -41.31 -39.00 -0.60
C TRP A 391 -42.26 -38.25 0.33
N PHE A 392 -42.01 -38.36 1.63
CA PHE A 392 -42.77 -37.76 2.70
C PHE A 392 -41.90 -36.72 3.42
N VAL A 393 -42.39 -35.49 3.60
CA VAL A 393 -41.64 -34.46 4.35
C VAL A 393 -41.70 -34.76 5.83
N MET A 394 -40.53 -35.01 6.44
CA MET A 394 -40.36 -35.25 7.87
C MET A 394 -40.01 -33.98 8.65
N PHE A 395 -39.40 -33.00 7.99
CA PHE A 395 -39.16 -31.67 8.51
C PHE A 395 -39.01 -30.67 7.36
N PRO A 396 -39.59 -29.45 7.42
CA PRO A 396 -39.58 -28.51 6.30
C PRO A 396 -38.18 -28.04 5.87
N GLN A 397 -38.05 -27.68 4.59
CA GLN A 397 -36.85 -27.03 4.05
C GLN A 397 -36.89 -25.53 4.34
N MET A 398 -35.76 -24.96 4.78
CA MET A 398 -35.60 -23.53 5.12
C MET A 398 -34.66 -22.85 4.13
N TYR A 399 -35.12 -21.80 3.45
CA TYR A 399 -34.38 -21.12 2.40
C TYR A 399 -34.65 -19.60 2.39
N VAL A 400 -33.74 -18.82 1.81
CA VAL A 400 -33.86 -17.35 1.71
C VAL A 400 -34.54 -16.98 0.38
N ASP A 401 -35.69 -16.30 0.47
CA ASP A 401 -36.51 -15.89 -0.68
C ASP A 401 -35.73 -14.99 -1.65
N GLY A 402 -35.96 -15.19 -2.95
CA GLY A 402 -35.21 -14.54 -4.02
C GLY A 402 -33.76 -15.01 -4.18
N SER A 403 -33.35 -16.11 -3.54
CA SER A 403 -32.00 -16.69 -3.69
C SER A 403 -32.02 -18.22 -3.72
N ASP A 404 -30.96 -18.83 -4.27
CA ASP A 404 -30.72 -20.27 -4.16
C ASP A 404 -30.11 -20.69 -2.79
N SER A 405 -30.02 -19.76 -1.82
CA SER A 405 -29.37 -20.01 -0.53
C SER A 405 -30.25 -20.81 0.42
N LEU A 406 -29.70 -21.94 0.87
CA LEU A 406 -30.35 -22.94 1.70
C LEU A 406 -29.84 -22.84 3.15
N LEU A 407 -30.73 -22.62 4.11
CA LEU A 407 -30.38 -22.53 5.52
C LEU A 407 -30.48 -23.89 6.22
N TYR A 408 -31.53 -24.66 5.91
CA TYR A 408 -31.66 -26.03 6.34
C TYR A 408 -32.28 -26.87 5.21
N PRO A 409 -31.68 -28.00 4.82
CA PRO A 409 -32.14 -28.81 3.68
C PRO A 409 -33.55 -29.38 3.84
N GLY A 410 -34.05 -29.49 5.07
CA GLY A 410 -35.24 -30.28 5.38
C GLY A 410 -34.96 -31.78 5.26
N SER A 411 -35.87 -32.59 5.78
CA SER A 411 -35.75 -34.04 5.80
C SER A 411 -36.90 -34.71 5.06
N LEU A 412 -36.57 -35.64 4.15
CA LEU A 412 -37.51 -36.49 3.43
C LEU A 412 -37.32 -37.94 3.87
N TRP A 413 -38.44 -38.66 4.01
CA TRP A 413 -38.46 -40.10 4.20
C TRP A 413 -39.10 -40.80 2.99
N SER A 414 -38.57 -41.97 2.62
CA SER A 414 -39.25 -42.91 1.73
C SER A 414 -39.28 -44.32 2.32
N PHE A 415 -40.24 -45.11 1.85
CA PHE A 415 -40.14 -46.56 1.92
C PHE A 415 -38.85 -47.07 1.26
N ASP A 416 -38.39 -48.24 1.69
CA ASP A 416 -37.44 -49.04 0.92
C ASP A 416 -38.24 -49.95 -0.03
N PRO A 417 -38.06 -49.87 -1.37
CA PRO A 417 -38.78 -50.71 -2.32
C PRO A 417 -38.18 -52.12 -2.34
N ALA A 418 -38.54 -52.93 -1.33
CA ALA A 418 -38.28 -54.36 -1.32
C ALA A 418 -38.80 -54.99 -2.62
N PRO A 419 -38.04 -55.86 -3.30
CA PRO A 419 -38.47 -56.46 -4.56
C PRO A 419 -39.74 -57.29 -4.32
N VAL A 420 -40.80 -56.97 -5.07
CA VAL A 420 -42.08 -57.69 -4.98
C VAL A 420 -41.89 -59.09 -5.57
N GLU A 421 -41.66 -60.09 -4.71
CA GLU A 421 -41.82 -61.48 -5.11
C GLU A 421 -43.28 -61.71 -5.54
N GLU A 422 -43.47 -62.08 -6.80
CA GLU A 422 -44.77 -62.27 -7.42
C GLU A 422 -45.46 -63.55 -6.88
N LYS A 423 -46.01 -63.47 -5.66
CA LYS A 423 -46.73 -64.56 -4.99
C LYS A 423 -48.07 -64.87 -5.69
N ARG A 424 -48.01 -65.48 -6.87
CA ARG A 424 -49.14 -66.09 -7.57
C ARG A 424 -49.74 -67.16 -6.65
N LYS A 425 -50.93 -66.88 -6.12
CA LYS A 425 -51.63 -67.77 -5.18
C LYS A 425 -51.96 -69.10 -5.85
N ALA A 426 -51.43 -70.19 -5.33
CA ALA A 426 -51.95 -71.52 -5.63
C ALA A 426 -53.36 -71.65 -5.02
N GLN A 427 -54.35 -71.98 -5.85
CA GLN A 427 -55.69 -72.38 -5.39
C GLN A 427 -56.03 -73.80 -5.85
N SER A 428 -56.08 -74.69 -4.86
CA SER A 428 -56.83 -75.94 -4.68
C SER A 428 -57.40 -76.73 -5.90
N PRO A 429 -57.29 -78.07 -5.92
CA PRO A 429 -57.63 -78.89 -7.08
C PRO A 429 -59.12 -79.28 -7.17
N ARG A 430 -59.59 -79.55 -8.39
CA ARG A 430 -60.66 -80.52 -8.69
C ARG A 430 -60.29 -81.37 -9.91
N ALA A 431 -60.84 -82.58 -9.99
CA ALA A 431 -60.28 -83.66 -10.78
C ALA A 431 -61.07 -84.00 -12.06
N GLY A 432 -60.34 -84.53 -13.06
CA GLY A 432 -60.84 -85.56 -13.96
C GLY A 432 -61.33 -85.12 -15.35
N ARG A 433 -60.49 -85.35 -16.38
CA ARG A 433 -60.67 -86.53 -17.24
C ARG A 433 -59.45 -86.85 -18.09
N VAL A 434 -59.37 -88.12 -18.50
CA VAL A 434 -58.28 -88.71 -19.29
C VAL A 434 -58.38 -88.29 -20.76
N SER A 435 -57.25 -88.00 -21.39
CA SER A 435 -56.98 -88.31 -22.81
C SER A 435 -55.48 -88.49 -23.02
N ALA A 436 -55.10 -89.41 -23.91
CA ALA A 436 -53.76 -90.01 -24.00
C ALA A 436 -52.98 -89.57 -25.26
N PRO A 437 -51.70 -89.96 -25.46
CA PRO A 437 -50.72 -89.08 -26.11
C PRO A 437 -50.35 -89.42 -27.58
N ARG A 438 -49.77 -88.43 -28.27
CA ARG A 438 -48.84 -88.57 -29.41
C ARG A 438 -47.72 -87.52 -29.23
N SER A 439 -46.46 -87.91 -29.05
CA SER A 439 -45.50 -88.34 -30.10
C SER A 439 -45.14 -87.17 -31.02
N SER A 440 -43.86 -86.78 -31.17
CA SER A 440 -42.75 -87.67 -31.52
C SER A 440 -41.33 -87.07 -31.35
N LYS A 441 -40.31 -87.95 -31.37
CA LYS A 441 -38.88 -87.73 -31.74
C LYS A 441 -37.94 -86.92 -30.82
N SER A 442 -37.25 -87.66 -29.94
CA SER A 442 -35.80 -87.54 -29.63
C SER A 442 -34.93 -88.02 -30.84
N PRO A 443 -33.57 -88.14 -30.79
CA PRO A 443 -32.58 -87.96 -29.70
C PRO A 443 -31.50 -86.87 -30.02
N THR A 444 -30.46 -86.59 -29.20
CA THR A 444 -29.18 -87.35 -28.98
C THR A 444 -28.41 -86.61 -27.86
N VAL A 445 -28.05 -87.21 -26.70
CA VAL A 445 -26.73 -87.83 -26.32
C VAL A 445 -25.52 -86.91 -26.61
N ALA A 446 -24.54 -86.64 -25.71
CA ALA A 446 -24.20 -87.11 -24.35
C ALA A 446 -23.78 -85.87 -23.47
N GLU A 447 -23.92 -85.83 -22.15
CA GLU A 447 -23.18 -86.52 -21.04
C GLU A 447 -21.84 -85.84 -20.62
N ALA A 448 -21.80 -85.45 -19.33
CA ALA A 448 -20.66 -85.21 -18.42
C ALA A 448 -19.55 -84.16 -18.71
N SER A 449 -19.25 -83.39 -17.64
CA SER A 449 -17.92 -83.27 -17.00
C SER A 449 -17.21 -81.89 -16.97
N SER A 450 -16.75 -81.56 -15.75
CA SER A 450 -15.61 -80.70 -15.35
C SER A 450 -15.55 -79.18 -15.63
N ASP A 451 -15.11 -78.51 -14.56
CA ASP A 451 -14.66 -77.12 -14.39
C ASP A 451 -13.14 -76.99 -14.72
N PRO A 452 -12.47 -75.82 -14.61
CA PRO A 452 -12.65 -74.55 -15.34
C PRO A 452 -11.47 -74.22 -16.31
N GLY A 453 -11.63 -73.22 -17.19
CA GLY A 453 -10.55 -72.74 -18.07
C GLY A 453 -10.71 -71.31 -18.61
N VAL A 454 -9.61 -70.54 -18.62
CA VAL A 454 -9.47 -69.10 -18.98
C VAL A 454 -8.36 -68.98 -20.06
N PRO A 455 -8.21 -67.94 -20.92
CA PRO A 455 -9.09 -66.82 -21.37
C PRO A 455 -9.29 -66.77 -22.92
N ALA A 456 -9.97 -65.72 -23.44
CA ALA A 456 -9.73 -65.21 -24.80
C ALA A 456 -9.97 -63.67 -24.94
N TYR A 457 -9.20 -63.00 -25.81
CA TYR A 457 -9.22 -61.54 -26.05
C TYR A 457 -10.04 -61.15 -27.31
N ARG A 458 -10.72 -59.98 -27.25
CA ARG A 458 -10.76 -58.88 -28.27
C ARG A 458 -11.87 -57.86 -27.93
N GLY A 459 -11.68 -56.54 -27.97
CA GLY A 459 -10.43 -55.77 -28.02
C GLY A 459 -10.60 -54.33 -28.58
N LEU A 460 -9.90 -53.35 -27.98
CA LEU A 460 -9.64 -51.98 -28.47
C LEU A 460 -10.87 -51.03 -28.55
N ALA A 461 -10.76 -49.70 -28.42
CA ALA A 461 -9.62 -48.79 -28.20
C ALA A 461 -10.05 -47.66 -27.21
N SER A 462 -9.25 -47.32 -26.19
CA SER A 462 -8.20 -46.29 -26.18
C SER A 462 -8.67 -44.82 -26.29
N ARG A 463 -8.61 -44.08 -25.17
CA ARG A 463 -7.74 -42.89 -25.04
C ARG A 463 -7.60 -42.36 -23.60
N ASP A 464 -6.35 -42.19 -23.17
CA ASP A 464 -5.99 -41.49 -21.93
C ASP A 464 -6.03 -39.95 -22.05
N LYS A 465 -6.32 -39.29 -20.93
CA LYS A 465 -5.41 -38.39 -20.19
C LYS A 465 -6.15 -37.82 -18.97
N VAL A 466 -5.84 -38.23 -17.75
CA VAL A 466 -4.64 -37.88 -16.94
C VAL A 466 -4.61 -36.40 -16.58
N SER A 467 -4.75 -36.13 -15.28
CA SER A 467 -4.62 -34.82 -14.63
C SER A 467 -3.15 -34.49 -14.34
N GLU A 468 -2.78 -33.20 -14.29
CA GLU A 468 -2.13 -32.64 -13.08
C GLU A 468 -2.06 -31.11 -13.04
N MET A 469 -1.40 -30.58 -12.00
CA MET A 469 -1.45 -29.20 -11.51
C MET A 469 -0.87 -28.11 -12.45
N GLY A 470 -1.62 -27.01 -12.56
CA GLY A 470 -1.26 -25.75 -11.90
C GLY A 470 -0.14 -24.87 -12.47
N ARG A 471 -0.47 -23.60 -12.73
CA ARG A 471 0.42 -22.43 -12.56
C ARG A 471 -0.40 -21.16 -12.35
N ARG A 472 0.07 -20.27 -11.46
CA ARG A 472 -0.33 -18.87 -11.43
C ARG A 472 0.53 -18.10 -12.44
N VAL A 473 -0.07 -17.25 -13.26
CA VAL A 473 0.59 -16.12 -13.94
C VAL A 473 -0.36 -14.93 -13.87
N SER A 474 0.17 -13.74 -13.60
CA SER A 474 -0.60 -12.50 -13.51
C SER A 474 -1.20 -12.10 -14.87
N SER A 475 -2.33 -11.40 -14.83
CA SER A 475 -2.84 -10.64 -15.98
C SER A 475 -3.12 -9.21 -15.53
N ASP A 476 -2.13 -8.34 -15.72
CA ASP A 476 -2.29 -6.91 -15.50
C ASP A 476 -3.25 -6.34 -16.56
N SER A 477 -4.45 -5.96 -16.12
CA SER A 477 -5.45 -5.32 -16.96
C SER A 477 -5.38 -3.81 -16.78
N GLU A 478 -4.48 -3.18 -17.54
CA GLU A 478 -4.26 -1.73 -17.52
C GLU A 478 -5.52 -0.99 -18.02
N GLY A 479 -6.31 -0.45 -17.08
CA GLY A 479 -7.68 0.03 -17.36
C GLY A 479 -8.05 1.32 -16.65
N GLN A 480 -8.24 2.38 -17.44
CA GLN A 480 -9.07 3.56 -17.13
C GLN A 480 -8.79 4.33 -15.81
N ARG A 481 -7.80 5.23 -15.86
CA ARG A 481 -7.88 6.53 -15.14
C ARG A 481 -7.64 7.70 -16.10
N ARG A 482 -8.72 8.34 -16.56
CA ARG A 482 -8.70 9.72 -17.10
C ARG A 482 -9.96 10.47 -16.70
N CYS A 483 -9.90 11.14 -15.56
CA CYS A 483 -10.77 12.30 -15.33
C CYS A 483 -10.26 13.45 -16.21
N LYS A 484 -11.15 14.11 -16.94
CA LYS A 484 -10.97 15.48 -17.42
C LYS A 484 -12.27 16.24 -17.15
N SER A 485 -12.14 17.36 -16.44
CA SER A 485 -13.19 18.35 -16.22
C SER A 485 -13.18 19.41 -17.33
N THR A 486 -14.16 20.32 -17.29
CA THR A 486 -14.39 21.48 -18.18
C THR A 486 -14.80 21.11 -19.61
N CYS A 487 -15.78 21.81 -20.21
CA CYS A 487 -16.49 23.01 -19.75
C CYS A 487 -17.77 22.73 -18.94
#